data_AF-A0AAV7JND7-F1
#
_entry.id   AF-A0AAV7JND7-F1
#
_cell.length_a   1.000
_cell.length_b   1.000
_cell.length_c   1.000
_cell.angle_alpha   90.00
_cell.angle_beta   90.00
_cell.angle_gamma   90.00
#
_symmetry.space_group_name_H-M   'P 1'
#
loop_
_entity.id
_entity.type
_entity.pdbx_description
1 polymer ?
#
loop_
_entity_poly.entity_id
_entity_poly.type
_entity_poly.pdbx_seq_one_letter_code
_entity_poly.pdbx_strand_id
1 'polypeptide(L)'
;MTNENIPMNTTRREVLNIYRTILRRSQTYPMEKIRRKICFNIRDAIEFYKPITDPIKIKELIKYGQLFDKILRNIASLPTEHLKFLTDSSYGPELFNKGITDLREWENNIDK
;
A
#
# COMPACT_ATOMS: atom_id res chain seq x y z
N MET A 1 11.73 14.68 -25.79
CA MET A 1 11.14 13.72 -24.84
C MET A 1 12.06 12.52 -24.77
N THR A 2 12.90 12.43 -23.74
CA THR A 2 13.85 11.33 -23.56
C THR A 2 13.10 10.10 -23.09
N ASN A 3 13.02 9.07 -23.94
CA ASN A 3 12.59 7.74 -23.55
C ASN A 3 13.67 7.15 -22.63
N GLU A 4 13.56 7.42 -21.33
CA GLU A 4 14.35 6.73 -20.33
C GLU A 4 13.94 5.26 -20.33
N ASN A 5 14.74 4.46 -21.04
CA ASN A 5 14.73 3.00 -20.93
C ASN A 5 15.17 2.63 -19.51
N ILE A 6 14.25 2.72 -18.55
CA ILE A 6 14.50 2.27 -17.19
C ILE A 6 14.72 0.76 -17.24
N PRO A 7 15.90 0.26 -16.83
CA PRO A 7 16.17 -1.17 -16.87
C PRO A 7 15.14 -1.90 -16.01
N MET A 8 14.47 -2.91 -16.58
CA MET A 8 13.43 -3.71 -15.90
C MET A 8 13.91 -4.35 -14.58
N ASN A 9 15.22 -4.53 -14.43
CA ASN A 9 15.86 -5.00 -13.21
C ASN A 9 15.78 -3.97 -12.06
N THR A 10 15.87 -2.67 -12.38
CA THR A 10 15.75 -1.58 -11.42
C THR A 10 14.32 -1.47 -10.87
N THR A 11 13.32 -1.57 -11.75
CA THR A 11 11.90 -1.43 -11.38
C THR A 11 11.40 -2.60 -10.52
N ARG A 12 11.84 -3.84 -10.81
CA ARG A 12 11.52 -5.00 -9.95
C ARG A 12 12.16 -4.89 -8.57
N ARG A 13 13.39 -4.39 -8.48
CA ARG A 13 14.08 -4.18 -7.22
C ARG A 13 13.36 -3.15 -6.33
N GLU A 14 12.84 -2.09 -6.94
CA GLU A 14 12.03 -1.08 -6.25
C GLU A 14 10.73 -1.66 -5.68
N VAL A 15 9.98 -2.43 -6.46
CA VAL A 15 8.77 -3.13 -5.99
C VAL A 15 9.08 -4.02 -4.78
N LEU A 16 10.15 -4.82 -4.86
CA LEU A 16 10.56 -5.69 -3.76
C LEU A 16 11.00 -4.90 -2.51
N ASN A 17 11.65 -3.75 -2.68
CA ASN A 17 12.04 -2.89 -1.56
C ASN A 17 10.83 -2.25 -0.86
N ILE A 18 9.86 -1.76 -1.63
CA ILE A 18 8.61 -1.23 -1.09
C ILE A 18 7.92 -2.32 -0.29
N TYR A 19 7.76 -3.50 -0.88
CA TYR A 19 7.14 -4.64 -0.20
C TYR A 19 7.82 -5.02 1.12
N ARG A 20 9.15 -5.15 1.12
CA ARG A 20 9.91 -5.47 2.34
C ARG A 20 9.71 -4.42 3.41
N THR A 21 9.65 -3.14 3.03
CA THR A 21 9.43 -2.03 3.94
C THR A 21 8.04 -2.12 4.57
N ILE A 22 7.01 -2.29 3.74
CA ILE A 22 5.62 -2.40 4.18
C ILE A 22 5.46 -3.62 5.10
N LEU A 23 6.00 -4.79 4.75
CA LEU A 23 5.94 -5.99 5.58
C LEU A 23 6.61 -5.80 6.94
N ARG A 24 7.85 -5.28 6.97
CA ARG A 24 8.57 -5.05 8.24
C ARG A 24 7.79 -4.13 9.16
N ARG A 25 7.21 -3.06 8.61
CA ARG A 25 6.37 -2.14 9.39
C ARG A 25 5.06 -2.77 9.83
N SER A 26 4.43 -3.58 8.97
CA SER A 26 3.18 -4.27 9.32
C SER A 26 3.37 -5.19 10.54
N GLN A 27 4.59 -5.68 10.78
CA GLN A 27 4.92 -6.47 11.97
C GLN A 27 4.91 -5.65 13.29
N THR A 28 5.03 -4.32 13.23
CA THR A 28 5.04 -3.45 14.41
C THR A 28 3.64 -2.98 14.82
N TYR A 29 2.59 -3.41 14.11
CA TYR A 29 1.22 -3.03 14.43
C TYR A 29 0.78 -3.61 15.78
N PRO A 30 0.15 -2.80 16.66
CA PRO A 30 -0.19 -3.21 18.03
C PRO A 30 -1.24 -4.33 18.07
N MET A 31 -2.15 -4.37 17.09
CA MET A 31 -3.19 -5.39 17.03
C MET A 31 -2.78 -6.56 16.14
N GLU A 32 -2.73 -7.76 16.72
CA GLU A 32 -2.35 -8.97 16.00
C GLU A 32 -3.29 -9.31 14.82
N LYS A 33 -4.60 -9.15 15.00
CA LYS A 33 -5.60 -9.38 13.94
C LYS A 33 -5.35 -8.50 12.72
N ILE A 34 -5.07 -7.21 12.95
CA ILE A 34 -4.72 -6.23 11.90
C ILE A 34 -3.42 -6.62 11.22
N ARG A 35 -2.37 -6.87 12.01
CA ARG A 35 -1.05 -7.27 11.53
C ARG A 35 -1.11 -8.50 10.63
N ARG A 36 -1.82 -9.56 11.04
CA ARG A 36 -2.00 -10.77 10.23
C ARG A 36 -2.73 -10.47 8.92
N LYS A 37 -3.80 -9.69 8.97
CA LYS A 37 -4.59 -9.34 7.77
C LYS A 37 -3.79 -8.50 6.78
N ILE A 38 -3.06 -7.49 7.26
CA ILE A 38 -2.19 -6.65 6.43
C ILE A 38 -1.10 -7.50 5.78
N CYS A 39 -0.37 -8.32 6.55
CA CYS A 39 0.67 -9.19 6.02
C CYS A 39 0.15 -10.19 4.98
N PHE A 40 -1.05 -10.74 5.17
CA PHE A 40 -1.72 -11.61 4.20
C PHE A 40 -2.01 -10.85 2.89
N ASN A 41 -2.70 -9.71 2.97
CA ASN A 41 -3.06 -8.92 1.79
C ASN A 41 -1.82 -8.47 0.99
N ILE A 42 -0.75 -8.11 1.70
CA ILE A 42 0.52 -7.71 1.06
C ILE A 42 1.12 -8.89 0.29
N ARG A 43 1.21 -10.10 0.89
CA ARG A 43 1.69 -11.32 0.22
C ARG A 43 0.86 -11.68 -1.00
N ASP A 44 -0.46 -11.63 -0.85
CA ASP A 44 -1.41 -11.93 -1.93
C ASP A 44 -1.24 -10.97 -3.11
N ALA A 45 -1.13 -9.66 -2.83
CA ALA A 45 -0.87 -8.66 -3.85
C ALA A 45 0.42 -8.92 -4.63
N ILE A 46 1.49 -9.37 -3.97
CA ILE A 46 2.74 -9.72 -4.67
C ILE A 46 2.55 -10.87 -5.63
N GLU A 47 1.93 -11.97 -5.20
CA GLU A 47 1.75 -13.12 -6.07
C GLU A 47 0.81 -12.78 -7.23
N PHE A 48 -0.23 -11.98 -6.96
CA PHE A 48 -1.16 -11.50 -7.99
C PHE A 48 -0.46 -10.64 -9.06
N TYR A 49 0.43 -9.72 -8.67
CA TYR A 49 1.09 -8.81 -9.61
C TYR A 49 2.41 -9.33 -10.20
N LYS A 50 2.93 -10.46 -9.69
CA LYS A 50 4.17 -11.10 -10.17
C LYS A 50 4.25 -11.35 -11.68
N PRO A 51 3.17 -11.72 -12.39
CA PRO A 51 3.21 -11.96 -13.83
C PRO A 51 3.36 -10.68 -14.67
N ILE A 52 3.18 -9.49 -14.08
CA ILE A 52 3.24 -8.22 -14.82
C ILE A 52 4.69 -7.91 -15.20
N THR A 53 4.92 -7.76 -16.51
CA THR A 53 6.23 -7.41 -17.09
C THR A 53 6.27 -6.04 -17.75
N ASP A 54 5.12 -5.41 -17.97
CA ASP A 54 5.01 -4.09 -18.59
C ASP A 54 5.60 -3.00 -17.67
N PRO A 55 6.69 -2.31 -18.07
CA PRO A 55 7.34 -1.30 -17.25
C PRO A 55 6.42 -0.15 -16.81
N ILE A 56 5.43 0.22 -17.63
CA ILE A 56 4.48 1.29 -17.30
C ILE A 56 3.58 0.83 -16.15
N LYS A 57 3.01 -0.37 -16.26
CA LYS A 57 2.20 -0.96 -15.18
C LYS A 57 3.00 -1.19 -13.91
N ILE A 58 4.26 -1.60 -14.02
CA ILE A 58 5.12 -1.75 -12.83
C ILE A 58 5.34 -0.41 -12.14
N LYS A 59 5.54 0.70 -12.89
CA LYS A 59 5.63 2.05 -12.30
C LYS A 59 4.34 2.45 -11.59
N GLU A 60 3.17 2.12 -12.13
CA GLU A 60 1.89 2.37 -11.46
C GLU A 60 1.76 1.57 -10.17
N LEU A 61 2.15 0.29 -10.18
CA LEU A 61 2.17 -0.55 -8.97
C LEU A 61 3.10 -0.01 -7.89
N ILE A 62 4.24 0.57 -8.28
CA ILE A 62 5.15 1.27 -7.35
C ILE A 62 4.41 2.43 -6.66
N LYS A 63 3.70 3.27 -7.42
CA LYS A 63 2.93 4.39 -6.87
C LYS A 63 1.84 3.89 -5.91
N TYR A 64 1.09 2.86 -6.29
CA TYR A 64 0.08 2.27 -5.42
C TYR A 64 0.68 1.68 -4.14
N GLY A 65 1.84 1.01 -4.23
CA GLY A 65 2.54 0.49 -3.07
C GLY A 65 3.00 1.61 -2.11
N GLN A 66 3.50 2.73 -2.64
CA GLN A 66 3.88 3.90 -1.85
C GLN A 66 2.67 4.54 -1.15
N LEU A 67 1.56 4.69 -1.88
CA LEU A 67 0.30 5.18 -1.33
C LEU A 67 -0.21 4.28 -0.20
N PHE A 68 -0.20 2.96 -0.44
CA PHE A 68 -0.60 1.98 0.57
C PHE A 68 0.30 2.06 1.81
N ASP A 69 1.62 2.21 1.64
CA ASP A 69 2.54 2.42 2.77
C ASP A 69 2.23 3.70 3.56
N LYS A 70 1.85 4.79 2.89
CA LYS A 70 1.43 6.03 3.55
C LYS A 70 0.15 5.83 4.37
N ILE A 71 -0.83 5.11 3.81
CA ILE A 71 -2.06 4.74 4.52
C ILE A 71 -1.75 3.92 5.76
N LEU A 72 -0.89 2.91 5.63
CA LEU A 72 -0.48 2.11 6.78
C LEU A 72 0.28 2.94 7.83
N ARG A 73 1.03 3.98 7.46
CA ARG A 73 1.63 4.88 8.46
C ARG A 73 0.57 5.64 9.24
N ASN A 74 -0.42 6.17 8.53
CA ASN A 74 -1.52 6.91 9.15
C ASN A 74 -2.33 6.01 10.08
N ILE A 75 -2.71 4.82 9.62
CA ILE A 75 -3.44 3.84 10.45
C ILE A 75 -2.60 3.47 11.69
N ALA A 76 -1.30 3.19 11.53
CA ALA A 76 -0.43 2.84 12.66
C ALA A 76 -0.31 3.95 13.72
N SER A 77 -0.50 5.21 13.32
CA SER A 77 -0.50 6.36 14.24
C SER A 77 -1.81 6.55 15.01
N LEU A 78 -2.88 5.84 14.63
CA LEU A 78 -4.16 5.95 15.31
C LEU A 78 -4.12 5.31 16.71
N PRO A 79 -4.87 5.86 17.68
CA PRO A 79 -5.10 5.20 18.95
C PRO A 79 -5.68 3.79 18.76
N THR A 80 -5.28 2.85 19.61
CA THR A 80 -5.73 1.44 19.57
C THR A 80 -7.26 1.31 19.54
N GLU A 81 -7.97 2.25 20.15
CA GLU A 81 -9.43 2.29 20.23
C GLU A 81 -10.07 2.51 18.85
N HIS A 82 -9.47 3.38 18.03
CA HIS A 82 -9.90 3.61 16.65
C HIS A 82 -9.54 2.41 15.75
N LEU A 83 -8.43 1.73 16.04
CA LEU A 83 -8.05 0.49 15.35
C LEU A 83 -9.01 -0.67 15.63
N LYS A 84 -9.51 -0.78 16.86
CA LYS A 84 -10.59 -1.72 17.22
C LYS A 84 -11.86 -1.41 16.45
N PHE A 85 -12.25 -0.14 16.38
CA PHE A 85 -13.42 0.27 15.58
C PHE A 85 -13.29 -0.16 14.10
N LEU A 86 -12.12 0.00 13.48
CA LEU A 86 -11.86 -0.44 12.11
C LEU A 86 -11.91 -1.96 11.90
N THR A 87 -11.74 -2.76 12.95
CA THR A 87 -11.65 -4.23 12.84
C THR A 87 -12.86 -5.00 13.33
N ASP A 88 -13.70 -4.35 14.14
CA ASP A 88 -14.87 -4.96 14.75
C ASP A 88 -16.18 -4.40 14.20
N SER A 89 -16.15 -3.25 13.51
CA SER A 89 -17.32 -2.73 12.80
C SER A 89 -17.40 -3.26 11.37
N SER A 90 -18.62 -3.49 10.87
CA SER A 90 -18.91 -3.65 9.44
C SER A 90 -18.52 -2.42 8.60
N TYR A 91 -18.22 -1.29 9.26
CA TYR A 91 -17.77 -0.02 8.68
C TYR A 91 -16.28 0.01 8.32
N GLY A 92 -15.46 -0.91 8.84
CA GLY A 92 -14.02 -0.95 8.58
C GLY A 92 -13.65 -0.97 7.08
N PRO A 93 -14.25 -1.86 6.26
CA PRO A 93 -14.03 -1.88 4.82
C PRO A 93 -14.45 -0.59 4.10
N GLU A 94 -15.54 0.03 4.55
CA GLU A 94 -16.09 1.25 3.94
C GLU A 94 -15.21 2.47 4.23
N LEU A 95 -14.74 2.62 5.48
CA LEU A 95 -13.77 3.65 5.86
C LEU A 95 -12.42 3.46 5.16
N PHE A 96 -11.98 2.22 4.99
CA PHE A 96 -10.76 1.93 4.24
C PHE A 96 -10.89 2.36 2.77
N ASN A 97 -12.00 1.99 2.13
CA ASN A 97 -12.27 2.37 0.74
C ASN A 97 -12.41 3.90 0.59
N LYS A 98 -13.11 4.56 1.52
CA LYS A 98 -13.24 6.02 1.51
C LYS A 98 -11.89 6.72 1.69
N GLY A 99 -11.07 6.28 2.64
CA GLY A 99 -9.74 6.84 2.85
C GLY A 99 -8.80 6.67 1.64
N ILE A 100 -8.89 5.55 0.91
CA ILE A 100 -8.17 5.34 -0.35
C ILE A 100 -8.64 6.35 -1.42
N THR A 101 -9.95 6.58 -1.52
CA THR A 101 -10.53 7.56 -2.45
C THR A 101 -10.09 8.97 -2.12
N ASP A 102 -10.23 9.42 -0.87
CA ASP A 102 -9.87 10.77 -0.43
C ASP A 102 -8.37 11.06 -0.65
N LEU A 103 -7.50 10.07 -0.44
CA LEU A 103 -6.07 10.21 -0.72
C LEU A 103 -5.76 10.31 -2.22
N ARG A 104 -6.46 9.54 -3.06
CA ARG A 104 -6.32 9.64 -4.52
C ARG A 104 -6.77 11.01 -5.01
N GLU A 105 -7.87 11.53 -4.46
CA GLU A 105 -8.37 12.87 -4.79
C GLU A 105 -7.41 13.97 -4.31
N TRP A 106 -6.87 13.86 -3.10
CA TRP A 106 -5.87 14.80 -2.59
C TRP A 106 -4.60 14.83 -3.46
N GLU A 107 -4.05 13.68 -3.85
CA GLU A 107 -2.90 13.62 -4.75
C GLU A 107 -3.20 14.22 -6.13
N ASN A 108 -4.38 13.95 -6.70
CA ASN A 108 -4.81 14.50 -7.99
C ASN A 108 -5.00 16.03 -7.98
N ASN A 109 -5.05 16.66 -6.80
CA ASN A 109 -5.23 18.10 -6.63
C ASN A 109 -3.95 18.83 -6.19
N ILE A 110 -2.83 18.13 -5.95
CA ILE A 110 -1.55 18.76 -5.57
C ILE A 110 -0.77 19.31 -6.76
N ASP A 111 -1.03 18.79 -7.96
CA ASP A 111 -0.36 19.19 -9.20
C ASP A 111 -1.19 20.15 -10.08
N LYS A 112 -2.24 20.79 -9.53
CA LYS A 112 -3.03 21.85 -10.17
C LYS A 112 -2.74 23.21 -9.54
#